data_AF-A0A7W1T077-F1
#
_entry.id   AF-A0A7W1T077-F1
#
_cell.length_a   1.000
_cell.length_b   1.000
_cell.length_c   1.000
_cell.angle_alpha   90.00
_cell.angle_beta   90.00
_cell.angle_gamma   90.00
#
_symmetry.space_group_name_H-M   'P 1'
#
loop_
_entity.id
_entity.type
_entity.pdbx_description
1 polymer ?
#
loop_
_entity_poly.entity_id
_entity_poly.type
_entity_poly.pdbx_seq_one_letter_code
_entity_poly.pdbx_strand_id
1 'polypeptide(L)' 'MPAVTQDEVYGALKQCYDPEIPVNIVDLGLIYNVRLEDVPENQQDVAVEMTLTAQGCPAHT' A
#
# COMPACT_ATOMS: atom_id res chain seq x y z
N MET A 1 22.01 3.18 4.21
CA MET A 1 20.75 2.55 4.64
C MET A 1 20.22 1.81 3.42
N PRO A 2 19.80 0.54 3.51
CA PRO A 2 19.28 -0.16 2.34
C PRO A 2 18.03 0.57 1.86
N ALA A 3 18.01 0.91 0.58
CA ALA A 3 16.81 1.46 -0.05
C ALA A 3 15.73 0.38 -0.03
N VAL A 4 14.53 0.76 0.39
CA VAL A 4 13.34 -0.10 0.38
C VAL A 4 13.02 -0.46 -1.07
N THR A 5 12.77 -1.73 -1.31
CA THR A 5 12.41 -2.25 -2.63
C THR A 5 10.89 -2.34 -2.79
N GLN A 6 10.40 -2.34 -4.04
CA GLN A 6 8.97 -2.49 -4.30
C GLN A 6 8.43 -3.80 -3.71
N ASP A 7 9.20 -4.89 -3.76
CA ASP A 7 8.81 -6.19 -3.21
C ASP A 7 8.59 -6.14 -1.68
N GLU A 8 9.43 -5.41 -0.95
CA GLU A 8 9.25 -5.20 0.50
C GLU A 8 7.97 -4.40 0.80
N VAL A 9 7.68 -3.38 -0.01
CA VAL A 9 6.43 -2.62 0.12
C VAL A 9 5.22 -3.50 -0.18
N TYR A 10 5.24 -4.27 -1.27
CA TYR A 10 4.17 -5.22 -1.60
C TYR A 10 4.02 -6.30 -0.52
N GLY A 11 5.13 -6.78 0.05
CA GLY A 11 5.13 -7.73 1.16
C GLY A 11 4.46 -7.18 2.41
N ALA A 12 4.71 -5.91 2.74
CA ALA A 12 4.03 -5.22 3.84
C ALA A 12 2.53 -5.01 3.54
N LEU A 13 2.19 -4.55 2.33
CA LEU A 13 0.80 -4.34 1.90
C LEU A 13 -0.01 -5.65 1.88
N LYS A 14 0.62 -6.80 1.60
CA LYS A 14 -0.03 -8.12 1.68
C LYS A 14 -0.46 -8.52 3.09
N GLN A 15 0.09 -7.89 4.13
CA GLN A 15 -0.34 -8.12 5.52
C GLN A 15 -1.59 -7.30 5.87
N CYS A 16 -1.96 -6.33 5.04
CA CYS A 16 -3.22 -5.60 5.18
C CYS A 16 -4.34 -6.37 4.47
N TYR A 17 -5.27 -6.89 5.28
CA TYR A 17 -6.47 -7.60 4.84
C TYR A 17 -7.67 -6.66 4.89
N ASP A 18 -8.56 -6.79 3.92
CA ASP A 18 -9.83 -6.07 3.93
C ASP A 18 -10.71 -6.63 5.06
N PRO A 19 -11.33 -5.77 5.90
CA PRO A 19 -12.16 -6.24 7.02
C PRO A 19 -13.49 -6.85 6.58
N GLU A 20 -13.96 -6.55 5.36
CA GLU A 20 -15.19 -7.08 4.78
C GLU A 20 -14.93 -8.36 3.97
N ILE A 21 -13.79 -8.41 3.25
CA ILE A 21 -13.39 -9.57 2.45
C ILE A 21 -12.08 -10.14 3.02
N PRO A 22 -12.00 -11.43 3.41
CA PRO A 22 -10.82 -12.04 4.01
C PRO A 22 -9.69 -12.32 2.99
N VAL A 23 -9.35 -11.32 2.18
CA VAL A 23 -8.32 -11.31 1.15
C VAL A 23 -7.52 -10.01 1.33
N ASN A 24 -6.23 -10.05 0.97
CA ASN A 24 -5.37 -8.88 1.09
C ASN A 24 -5.63 -7.86 -0.03
N ILE A 25 -5.27 -6.61 0.22
CA ILE A 25 -5.45 -5.50 -0.73
C ILE A 25 -4.63 -5.66 -2.02
N VAL A 26 -3.56 -6.46 -1.97
CA VAL A 26 -2.67 -6.72 -3.11
C VAL A 26 -3.27 -7.77 -4.06
N ASP A 27 -3.73 -8.92 -3.54
CA ASP A 27 -4.34 -9.97 -4.37
C ASP A 27 -5.76 -9.58 -4.81
N LEU A 28 -6.44 -8.69 -4.08
CA LEU A 28 -7.66 -8.03 -4.57
C LEU A 28 -7.40 -7.07 -5.75
N GLY A 29 -6.15 -6.68 -6.00
CA GLY A 29 -5.80 -5.76 -7.07
C GLY A 29 -6.19 -4.31 -6.79
N LEU A 30 -6.29 -3.91 -5.50
CA LEU A 30 -6.64 -2.54 -5.12
C LEU A 30 -5.46 -1.57 -5.24
N ILE A 31 -4.24 -2.09 -5.33
CA ILE A 31 -3.02 -1.30 -5.54
C ILE A 31 -2.83 -1.08 -7.04
N TYR A 32 -2.89 0.18 -7.48
CA TYR A 32 -2.68 0.58 -8.87
C TYR A 32 -1.21 0.84 -9.18
N ASN A 33 -0.50 1.51 -8.27
CA ASN A 33 0.90 1.88 -8.49
C ASN A 33 1.65 2.02 -7.16
N VAL A 34 2.93 1.67 -7.17
CA VAL A 34 3.86 1.90 -6.07
C VAL A 34 5.08 2.61 -6.65
N ARG A 35 5.23 3.89 -6.35
CA ARG A 35 6.38 4.71 -6.72
C ARG A 35 7.31 4.85 -5.52
N LEU A 36 8.60 4.68 -5.80
CA LEU A 36 9.68 4.90 -4.84
C LEU A 36 10.46 6.11 -5.32
N GLU A 37 10.54 7.14 -4.49
CA GLU A 37 11.23 8.38 -4.81
C GLU A 37 12.35 8.60 -3.79
N ASP A 38 13.58 8.72 -4.29
CA ASP A 38 14.72 9.05 -3.44
C ASP A 38 14.66 10.54 -3.09
N VAL A 39 14.60 10.84 -1.80
CA VAL A 39 14.58 12.21 -1.28
C VAL A 39 15.92 12.55 -0.63
N PRO A 40 16.31 13.85 -0.59
CA PRO A 40 17.54 14.27 0.06
C PRO A 40 17.59 13.81 1.53
N GLU A 41 18.80 13.74 2.08
CA GLU A 41 19.07 13.29 3.46
C GLU A 41 18.97 11.76 3.70
N ASN A 42 19.23 10.93 2.69
CA ASN A 42 19.18 9.46 2.77
C ASN A 42 17.79 8.91 3.16
N GLN A 43 16.74 9.63 2.80
CA GLN A 43 15.36 9.18 2.98
C GLN A 43 14.81 8.68 1.65
N GLN A 44 13.71 7.93 1.71
CA GLN A 44 13.01 7.41 0.55
C GLN A 44 11.51 7.53 0.80
N ASP A 45 10.83 8.21 -0.11
CA ASP A 45 9.38 8.35 -0.08
C ASP A 45 8.74 7.20 -0.88
N VAL A 46 7.68 6.64 -0.31
CA VAL A 46 6.90 5.56 -0.92
C VAL A 46 5.50 6.07 -1.19
N ALA A 47 5.20 6.33 -2.47
CA ALA A 47 3.89 6.76 -2.91
C ALA A 47 3.08 5.57 -3.45
N VAL A 48 2.01 5.21 -2.74
CA VAL A 48 1.11 4.11 -3.14
C VAL A 48 -0.20 4.68 -3.65
N GLU A 49 -0.50 4.44 -4.93
CA GLU A 49 -1.82 4.71 -5.50
C GLU A 49 -2.68 3.47 -5.33
N MET A 50 -3.77 3.60 -4.56
CA MET A 50 -4.71 2.52 -4.29
C MET A 50 -6.16 3.00 -4.37
N THR A 51 -7.07 2.06 -4.58
CA THR A 51 -8.51 2.29 -4.50
C THR A 51 -9.12 1.53 -3.32
N LEU A 52 -10.33 1.91 -2.92
CA LEU A 52 -11.09 1.21 -1.89
C LEU A 52 -12.22 0.43 -2.58
N THR A 53 -12.47 -0.79 -2.11
CA THR A 53 -13.60 -1.65 -2.48
C THR A 53 -14.94 -0.99 -2.21
N ALA A 54 -15.00 -0.04 -1.27
CA ALA A 54 -16.20 0.72 -0.92
C ALA A 54 -16.07 2.22 -1.23
N GLN A 55 -17.05 2.75 -1.97
CA GLN A 55 -17.20 4.18 -2.22
C GLN A 55 -17.70 4.87 -0.93
N GLY A 56 -16.75 5.21 -0.07
CA GLY A 56 -16.99 5.78 1.25
C GLY A 56 -17.18 4.71 2.32
N CYS A 57 -16.10 4.11 2.81
CA CYS A 57 -16.15 3.52 4.15
C CYS A 57 -16.11 4.67 5.16
N PRO A 58 -17.19 4.94 5.91
CA PRO A 58 -17.06 5.69 7.13
C PRO A 58 -16.36 4.74 8.09
N ALA A 59 -15.16 5.06 8.56
CA ALA A 59 -14.85 4.68 9.93
C ALA A 59 -15.84 5.46 10.80
N HIS A 60 -17.07 4.95 10.91
CA HIS A 60 -18.14 5.55 11.69
C HIS A 60 -17.81 5.33 13.16
N THR A 61 -17.32 6.43 13.75
CA THR A 61 -17.28 6.78 15.19
C THR A 61 -16.20 6.10 16.04
#